data_AF-A0A0G4HYE2-F1
#
_entry.id   AF-A0A0G4HYE2-F1
#
_cell.length_a   1.000
_cell.length_b   1.000
_cell.length_c   1.000
_cell.angle_alpha   90.00
_cell.angle_beta   90.00
_cell.angle_gamma   90.00
#
_symmetry.space_group_name_H-M   'P 1'
#
loop_
_entity.id
_entity.type
_entity.pdbx_description
1 polymer ?
#
loop_
_entity_poly.entity_id
_entity_poly.type
_entity_poly.pdbx_seq_one_letter_code
_entity_poly.pdbx_strand_id
1 'polypeptide(L)'
;MVQYHVCSLPFRSVTALVPFLCALCLFLFLFKEVPCEGSPLASSACPCDNASLCEPVTAVYRRELFGWGSARWRDYDLDRVTTIAGADPEDSDLVCEAHRKGVRLVYWIPNHELPFEASTEGKMEYARDLASRIEEWHFDGAAFDFEDPVGWQSELSTNYTEIVRLASEEMKRRSPNRQISVAAAWSPHGIDGRYFDYLGLAEASDLLYVMAYDIQSQVFGRCIGDANSPIAFAEWGLRSFLSIGVEASKLVLGVPWYGYIYGCTEASAPVSLGQEKGEGDSGRGLQSGHQDMEAEEGKGGGGDSQLGSDADSQTASAGVAVSGQTVRTAGLTESALDSDICWMGFAPFRGVRCSDLWGRQVS
;
A
#
# COMPACT_ATOMS: atom_id res chain seq x y z
N MET A 1 43.01 -1.39 39.84
CA MET A 1 42.42 -0.11 39.41
C MET A 1 40.94 -0.38 39.20
N VAL A 2 40.14 0.12 40.15
CA VAL A 2 38.69 0.38 40.21
C VAL A 2 37.77 -0.55 39.36
N GLN A 3 36.97 -1.49 39.89
CA GLN A 3 35.93 -1.51 40.94
C GLN A 3 34.53 -1.10 40.43
N TYR A 4 33.61 -2.08 40.39
CA TYR A 4 32.15 -1.88 40.47
C TYR A 4 31.72 -2.13 41.93
N HIS A 5 30.77 -1.34 42.43
CA HIS A 5 30.11 -1.57 43.71
C HIS A 5 28.67 -2.06 43.52
N VAL A 6 28.38 -3.23 44.09
CA VAL A 6 27.06 -3.72 44.45
C VAL A 6 26.88 -3.47 45.95
N CYS A 7 25.66 -3.12 46.38
CA CYS A 7 25.28 -2.97 47.78
C CYS A 7 24.26 -4.03 48.19
N SER A 8 24.38 -4.48 49.44
CA SER A 8 24.00 -5.80 49.93
C SER A 8 22.85 -5.78 50.97
N LEU A 9 22.00 -6.84 50.94
CA LEU A 9 21.55 -7.70 52.08
C LEU A 9 20.83 -7.06 53.33
N PRO A 10 20.44 -7.77 54.44
CA PRO A 10 20.43 -9.22 54.79
C PRO A 10 19.25 -9.77 55.72
N PHE A 11 19.24 -11.11 55.95
CA PHE A 11 19.11 -11.93 57.22
C PHE A 11 17.83 -11.88 58.12
N ARG A 12 17.42 -12.85 58.98
CA ARG A 12 17.86 -14.20 59.48
C ARG A 12 16.71 -14.95 60.23
N SER A 13 16.89 -16.24 60.51
CA SER A 13 16.05 -17.26 61.22
C SER A 13 15.76 -17.07 62.73
N VAL A 14 14.73 -17.76 63.29
CA VAL A 14 14.73 -18.51 64.58
C VAL A 14 13.66 -19.65 64.60
N THR A 15 13.91 -20.68 65.43
CA THR A 15 13.38 -22.05 65.58
C THR A 15 12.22 -22.24 66.61
N ALA A 16 11.49 -23.37 66.49
CA ALA A 16 11.02 -24.31 67.54
C ALA A 16 9.55 -24.34 68.08
N LEU A 17 9.06 -25.60 68.24
CA LEU A 17 8.06 -26.20 69.16
C LEU A 17 6.55 -26.24 68.81
N VAL A 18 5.98 -27.45 68.94
CA VAL A 18 4.56 -27.93 68.86
C VAL A 18 4.31 -28.60 70.24
N PRO A 19 3.12 -28.64 70.92
CA PRO A 19 1.83 -29.13 70.38
C PRO A 19 0.50 -28.63 71.04
N PHE A 20 -0.62 -29.22 70.58
CA PHE A 20 -1.99 -29.32 71.14
C PHE A 20 -3.08 -28.30 70.78
N LEU A 21 -4.22 -28.89 70.38
CA LEU A 21 -5.62 -28.45 70.45
C LEU A 21 -6.24 -27.64 69.29
N CYS A 22 -6.99 -28.40 68.48
CA CYS A 22 -8.44 -28.24 68.33
C CYS A 22 -8.95 -26.87 67.84
N ALA A 23 -9.24 -26.76 66.54
CA ALA A 23 -10.50 -26.18 66.06
C ALA A 23 -10.64 -26.38 64.55
N LEU A 24 -11.82 -26.87 64.16
CA LEU A 24 -12.41 -26.74 62.83
C LEU A 24 -12.08 -25.39 62.19
N CYS A 25 -11.57 -25.41 60.95
CA CYS A 25 -12.00 -24.51 59.89
C CYS A 25 -11.64 -25.14 58.54
N LEU A 26 -12.65 -25.75 57.91
CA LEU A 26 -12.71 -25.97 56.48
C LEU A 26 -12.54 -24.61 55.77
N PHE A 27 -11.33 -24.29 55.35
CA PHE A 27 -11.13 -23.25 54.34
C PHE A 27 -11.41 -23.87 52.98
N LEU A 28 -12.68 -23.82 52.58
CA LEU A 28 -13.08 -23.87 51.19
C LEU A 28 -12.38 -22.71 50.48
N PHE A 29 -11.27 -23.01 49.77
CA PHE A 29 -10.78 -22.12 48.72
C PHE A 29 -11.83 -22.12 47.61
N LEU A 30 -12.76 -21.17 47.71
CA LEU A 30 -13.53 -20.69 46.57
C LEU A 30 -12.53 -20.08 45.60
N PHE A 31 -12.05 -20.89 44.64
CA PHE A 31 -11.60 -20.38 43.36
C PHE A 31 -12.80 -19.69 42.73
N LYS A 32 -12.91 -18.38 42.97
CA LYS A 32 -13.79 -17.52 42.20
C LYS A 32 -13.08 -17.37 40.86
N GLU A 33 -13.44 -18.21 39.89
CA GLU A 33 -13.17 -17.91 38.49
C GLU A 33 -13.71 -16.50 38.25
N VAL A 34 -12.80 -15.56 38.01
CA VAL A 34 -13.16 -14.24 37.49
C VAL A 34 -13.43 -14.50 36.02
N PRO A 35 -14.69 -14.44 35.55
CA PRO A 35 -14.93 -14.47 34.12
C PRO A 35 -14.24 -13.23 33.57
N CYS A 36 -13.35 -13.41 32.61
CA CYS A 36 -13.04 -12.33 31.70
C CYS A 36 -14.34 -12.06 30.93
N GLU A 37 -15.18 -11.17 31.45
CA GLU A 37 -16.16 -10.45 30.64
C GLU A 37 -15.36 -9.52 29.73
N GLY A 38 -14.79 -10.12 28.68
CA GLY A 38 -14.62 -9.41 27.43
C GLY A 38 -16.02 -8.98 27.05
N SER A 39 -16.30 -7.68 27.17
CA SER A 39 -17.47 -7.11 26.50
C SER A 39 -17.36 -7.56 25.04
N PRO A 40 -18.37 -8.23 24.46
CA PRO A 40 -18.35 -8.44 23.03
C PRO A 40 -18.20 -7.05 22.43
N LEU A 41 -17.09 -6.82 21.70
CA LEU A 41 -16.97 -5.66 20.83
C LEU A 41 -18.26 -5.63 20.04
N ALA A 42 -19.04 -4.57 20.23
CA ALA A 42 -20.32 -4.44 19.57
C ALA A 42 -20.02 -4.41 18.08
N SER A 43 -20.25 -5.52 17.38
CA SER A 43 -20.32 -5.52 15.92
C SER A 43 -21.25 -4.38 15.57
N SER A 44 -20.75 -3.42 14.80
CA SER A 44 -21.60 -2.46 14.09
C SER A 44 -22.73 -3.26 13.45
N ALA A 45 -23.95 -2.75 13.57
CA ALA A 45 -25.09 -3.40 12.93
C ALA A 45 -24.90 -3.31 11.42
N CYS A 46 -25.10 -4.42 10.71
CA CYS A 46 -24.98 -4.47 9.25
C CYS A 46 -25.84 -3.37 8.59
N PRO A 47 -25.24 -2.47 7.79
CA PRO A 47 -25.96 -1.36 7.17
C PRO A 47 -26.80 -1.78 5.95
N CYS A 48 -26.59 -3.00 5.43
CA CYS A 48 -27.23 -3.46 4.21
C CYS A 48 -28.64 -4.02 4.45
N ASP A 49 -29.51 -3.91 3.42
CA ASP A 49 -30.87 -4.47 3.44
C ASP A 49 -30.91 -5.99 3.70
N ASN A 50 -29.83 -6.69 3.35
CA ASN A 50 -29.65 -8.10 3.64
C ASN A 50 -28.39 -8.28 4.49
N ALA A 51 -28.58 -8.81 5.70
CA ALA A 51 -27.50 -9.06 6.65
C ALA A 51 -26.38 -9.96 6.11
N SER A 52 -26.68 -10.86 5.15
CA SER A 52 -25.67 -11.71 4.53
C SER A 52 -24.67 -10.94 3.67
N LEU A 53 -24.97 -9.69 3.29
CA LEU A 53 -24.06 -8.82 2.57
C LEU A 53 -22.96 -8.25 3.46
N CYS A 54 -23.05 -8.40 4.79
CA CYS A 54 -21.99 -8.00 5.70
C CYS A 54 -21.04 -9.15 6.06
N GLU A 55 -21.30 -10.35 5.51
CA GLU A 55 -20.40 -11.49 5.62
C GLU A 55 -19.31 -11.43 4.53
N PRO A 56 -18.12 -12.01 4.80
CA PRO A 56 -17.06 -12.04 3.80
C PRO A 56 -17.50 -12.71 2.49
N VAL A 57 -17.15 -12.07 1.39
CA VAL A 57 -17.39 -12.54 0.03
C VAL A 57 -16.76 -13.91 -0.18
N THR A 58 -17.56 -14.86 -0.63
CA THR A 58 -17.13 -16.26 -0.88
C THR A 58 -16.87 -16.56 -2.36
N ALA A 59 -17.02 -15.55 -3.23
CA ALA A 59 -16.78 -15.70 -4.66
C ALA A 59 -15.32 -16.10 -4.93
N VAL A 60 -15.13 -17.07 -5.82
CA VAL A 60 -13.81 -17.55 -6.25
C VAL A 60 -13.58 -17.10 -7.68
N TYR A 61 -12.48 -16.40 -7.90
CA TYR A 61 -12.12 -15.83 -9.20
C TYR A 61 -10.97 -16.60 -9.83
N ARG A 62 -11.09 -16.91 -11.12
CA ARG A 62 -9.98 -17.50 -11.90
C ARG A 62 -8.91 -16.45 -12.23
N ARG A 63 -9.32 -15.19 -12.33
CA ARG A 63 -8.48 -14.02 -12.62
C ARG A 63 -8.94 -12.89 -11.72
N GLU A 64 -8.00 -12.21 -11.10
CA GLU A 64 -8.29 -11.01 -10.31
C GLU A 64 -8.30 -9.79 -11.25
N LEU A 65 -9.36 -8.99 -11.16
CA LEU A 65 -9.40 -7.61 -11.65
C LEU A 65 -9.46 -6.72 -10.42
N PHE A 66 -8.27 -6.32 -9.96
CA PHE A 66 -8.06 -5.61 -8.72
C PHE A 66 -7.99 -4.10 -8.98
N GLY A 67 -8.89 -3.34 -8.37
CA GLY A 67 -8.90 -1.87 -8.42
C GLY A 67 -8.30 -1.27 -7.16
N TRP A 68 -7.61 -0.14 -7.29
CA TRP A 68 -7.11 0.65 -6.17
C TRP A 68 -7.83 2.00 -6.11
N GLY A 69 -8.28 2.39 -4.92
CA GLY A 69 -9.07 3.59 -4.69
C GLY A 69 -10.56 3.38 -4.91
N SER A 70 -11.37 4.07 -4.10
CA SER A 70 -12.83 3.91 -4.08
C SER A 70 -13.61 5.21 -4.32
N ALA A 71 -12.97 6.39 -4.39
CA ALA A 71 -13.66 7.68 -4.48
C ALA A 71 -14.68 7.79 -5.63
N ARG A 72 -14.47 7.04 -6.73
CA ARG A 72 -15.35 6.99 -7.91
C ARG A 72 -15.89 5.58 -8.19
N TRP A 73 -16.06 4.75 -7.17
CA TRP A 73 -16.48 3.36 -7.32
C TRP A 73 -17.79 3.20 -8.10
N ARG A 74 -18.68 4.19 -8.09
CA ARG A 74 -19.93 4.20 -8.86
C ARG A 74 -19.72 4.18 -10.39
N ASP A 75 -18.53 4.55 -10.86
CA ASP A 75 -18.13 4.46 -12.26
C ASP A 75 -17.50 3.10 -12.61
N TYR A 76 -17.27 2.23 -11.62
CA TYR A 76 -16.65 0.92 -11.84
C TYR A 76 -17.67 -0.08 -12.38
N ASP A 77 -17.20 -0.96 -13.27
CA ASP A 77 -17.97 -2.13 -13.71
C ASP A 77 -17.84 -3.24 -12.65
N LEU A 78 -18.70 -3.19 -11.63
CA LEU A 78 -18.70 -4.15 -10.51
C LEU A 78 -19.06 -5.58 -10.94
N ASP A 79 -19.56 -5.82 -12.16
CA ASP A 79 -19.74 -7.17 -12.70
C ASP A 79 -18.39 -7.78 -13.17
N ARG A 80 -17.32 -6.99 -13.23
CA ARG A 80 -15.99 -7.41 -13.68
C ARG A 80 -14.92 -7.29 -12.62
N VAL A 81 -14.97 -6.23 -11.80
CA VAL A 81 -14.02 -6.01 -10.71
C VAL A 81 -14.17 -7.13 -9.68
N THR A 82 -13.06 -7.64 -9.15
CA THR A 82 -13.06 -8.74 -8.17
C THR A 82 -12.70 -8.27 -6.77
N THR A 83 -11.82 -7.27 -6.68
CA THR A 83 -11.42 -6.62 -5.44
C THR A 83 -11.26 -5.12 -5.64
N ILE A 84 -11.65 -4.31 -4.65
CA ILE A 84 -11.35 -2.88 -4.54
C ILE A 84 -10.55 -2.66 -3.25
N ALA A 85 -9.33 -2.13 -3.37
CA ALA A 85 -8.52 -1.68 -2.24
C ALA A 85 -8.75 -0.20 -1.94
N GLY A 86 -8.59 0.19 -0.68
CA GLY A 86 -8.79 1.57 -0.25
C GLY A 86 -10.26 1.98 -0.23
N ALA A 87 -11.14 1.05 0.12
CA ALA A 87 -12.53 1.36 0.44
C ALA A 87 -12.58 2.25 1.69
N ASP A 88 -13.38 3.31 1.63
CA ASP A 88 -13.65 4.17 2.78
C ASP A 88 -14.54 3.40 3.78
N PRO A 89 -14.09 3.16 5.04
CA PRO A 89 -14.91 2.49 6.05
C PRO A 89 -16.24 3.17 6.37
N GLU A 90 -16.39 4.46 6.04
CA GLU A 90 -17.63 5.20 6.25
C GLU A 90 -18.64 5.03 5.08
N ASP A 91 -18.21 4.54 3.91
CA ASP A 91 -19.08 4.34 2.74
C ASP A 91 -19.81 2.99 2.79
N SER A 92 -20.85 2.92 3.61
CA SER A 92 -21.68 1.73 3.71
C SER A 92 -22.41 1.34 2.41
N ASP A 93 -22.68 2.29 1.50
CA ASP A 93 -23.29 1.98 0.20
C ASP A 93 -22.35 1.12 -0.64
N LEU A 94 -21.05 1.46 -0.63
CA LEU A 94 -20.01 0.68 -1.31
C LEU A 94 -19.99 -0.76 -0.81
N VAL A 95 -20.00 -0.97 0.51
CA VAL A 95 -20.05 -2.33 1.11
C VAL A 95 -21.20 -3.13 0.53
N CYS A 96 -22.41 -2.57 0.57
CA CYS A 96 -23.60 -3.28 0.15
C CYS A 96 -23.64 -3.55 -1.36
N GLU A 97 -23.26 -2.60 -2.21
CA GLU A 97 -23.23 -2.78 -3.66
C GLU A 97 -22.12 -3.72 -4.11
N ALA A 98 -20.90 -3.57 -3.56
CA ALA A 98 -19.77 -4.44 -3.86
C ALA A 98 -20.10 -5.89 -3.50
N HIS A 99 -20.57 -6.15 -2.28
CA HIS A 99 -20.86 -7.51 -1.82
C HIS A 99 -22.04 -8.13 -2.56
N ARG A 100 -23.05 -7.33 -2.98
CA ARG A 100 -24.15 -7.82 -3.83
C ARG A 100 -23.65 -8.33 -5.18
N LYS A 101 -22.56 -7.76 -5.68
CA LYS A 101 -21.85 -8.17 -6.90
C LYS A 101 -20.74 -9.18 -6.65
N GLY A 102 -20.48 -9.55 -5.39
CA GLY A 102 -19.39 -10.42 -4.99
C GLY A 102 -18.02 -9.76 -5.04
N VAL A 103 -17.92 -8.44 -5.16
CA VAL A 103 -16.65 -7.71 -5.18
C VAL A 103 -16.11 -7.62 -3.77
N ARG A 104 -14.84 -7.99 -3.58
CA ARG A 104 -14.17 -7.89 -2.28
C ARG A 104 -13.75 -6.46 -1.97
N LEU A 105 -13.88 -6.04 -0.73
CA LEU A 105 -13.32 -4.78 -0.25
C LEU A 105 -12.13 -5.04 0.66
N VAL A 106 -10.98 -4.44 0.39
CA VAL A 106 -9.80 -4.58 1.26
C VAL A 106 -9.36 -3.22 1.78
N TYR A 107 -9.10 -3.14 3.09
CA TYR A 107 -8.63 -1.92 3.73
C TYR A 107 -7.20 -1.60 3.29
N TRP A 108 -6.94 -0.35 2.93
CA TRP A 108 -5.59 0.11 2.60
C TRP A 108 -4.81 0.42 3.89
N ILE A 109 -3.65 -0.20 4.05
CA ILE A 109 -2.78 0.00 5.21
C ILE A 109 -1.53 0.77 4.76
N PRO A 110 -1.42 2.06 5.09
CA PRO A 110 -0.27 2.89 4.76
C PRO A 110 0.92 2.67 5.72
N ASN A 111 2.10 3.17 5.35
CA ASN A 111 3.36 3.06 6.11
C ASN A 111 3.21 3.37 7.61
N HIS A 112 2.51 4.47 7.93
CA HIS A 112 2.43 5.01 9.29
C HIS A 112 1.55 4.18 10.24
N GLU A 113 0.75 3.23 9.73
CA GLU A 113 -0.04 2.31 10.55
C GLU A 113 0.75 1.06 10.99
N LEU A 114 1.94 0.81 10.43
CA LEU A 114 2.66 -0.44 10.63
C LEU A 114 3.50 -0.43 11.91
N PRO A 115 3.34 -1.44 12.80
CA PRO A 115 3.99 -1.47 14.11
C PRO A 115 5.42 -2.05 14.05
N PHE A 116 6.31 -1.46 13.25
CA PHE A 116 7.65 -2.00 13.03
C PHE A 116 8.46 -2.17 14.33
N GLU A 117 8.39 -1.16 15.20
CA GLU A 117 9.11 -1.11 16.49
C GLU A 117 8.44 -1.94 17.61
N ALA A 118 7.27 -2.52 17.35
CA ALA A 118 6.58 -3.32 18.35
C ALA A 118 7.29 -4.66 18.61
N SER A 119 7.15 -5.17 19.83
CA SER A 119 7.53 -6.53 20.18
C SER A 119 6.71 -7.55 19.38
N THR A 120 7.11 -8.83 19.41
CA THR A 120 6.32 -9.90 18.78
C THR A 120 4.87 -9.93 19.29
N GLU A 121 4.64 -9.74 20.59
CA GLU A 121 3.26 -9.66 21.11
C GLU A 121 2.55 -8.41 20.63
N GLY A 122 3.22 -7.26 20.53
CA GLY A 122 2.60 -6.03 20.01
C GLY A 122 2.22 -6.13 18.53
N LYS A 123 3.02 -6.82 17.71
CA LYS A 123 2.68 -7.13 16.31
C LYS A 123 1.46 -8.07 16.21
N MET A 124 1.36 -9.04 17.12
CA MET A 124 0.20 -9.91 17.23
C MET A 124 -1.06 -9.17 17.72
N GLU A 125 -0.92 -8.26 18.69
CA GLU A 125 -2.02 -7.40 19.15
C GLU A 125 -2.52 -6.51 18.01
N TYR A 126 -1.62 -5.88 17.26
CA TYR A 126 -1.96 -5.16 16.03
C TYR A 126 -2.74 -6.03 15.03
N ALA A 127 -2.30 -7.28 14.78
CA ALA A 127 -2.99 -8.18 13.88
C ALA A 127 -4.42 -8.51 14.36
N ARG A 128 -4.61 -8.70 15.67
CA ARG A 128 -5.94 -8.93 16.28
C ARG A 128 -6.83 -7.70 16.14
N ASP A 129 -6.29 -6.51 16.38
CA ASP A 129 -7.02 -5.25 16.29
C ASP A 129 -7.43 -4.95 14.85
N LEU A 130 -6.50 -5.12 13.91
CA LEU A 130 -6.77 -4.97 12.48
C LEU A 130 -7.88 -5.93 12.04
N ALA A 131 -7.80 -7.22 12.40
CA ALA A 131 -8.84 -8.19 12.06
C ALA A 131 -10.21 -7.82 12.65
N SER A 132 -10.26 -7.24 13.85
CA SER A 132 -11.50 -6.74 14.45
C SER A 132 -12.07 -5.53 13.69
N ARG A 133 -11.22 -4.59 13.25
CA ARG A 133 -11.66 -3.46 12.41
C ARG A 133 -12.22 -3.92 11.07
N ILE A 134 -11.56 -4.87 10.40
CA ILE A 134 -12.05 -5.46 9.15
C ILE A 134 -13.44 -6.10 9.32
N GLU A 135 -13.69 -6.75 10.46
CA GLU A 135 -15.02 -7.30 10.79
C GLU A 135 -16.06 -6.21 11.02
N GLU A 136 -15.71 -5.16 11.78
CA GLU A 136 -16.57 -4.01 12.06
C GLU A 136 -16.94 -3.22 10.80
N TRP A 137 -16.01 -3.10 9.85
CA TRP A 137 -16.26 -2.43 8.57
C TRP A 137 -16.93 -3.32 7.54
N HIS A 138 -17.13 -4.61 7.86
CA HIS A 138 -17.63 -5.61 6.91
C HIS A 138 -16.83 -5.67 5.62
N PHE A 139 -15.52 -5.41 5.68
CA PHE A 139 -14.63 -5.58 4.53
C PHE A 139 -14.27 -7.05 4.38
N ASP A 140 -13.43 -7.42 3.41
CA ASP A 140 -12.97 -8.77 3.12
C ASP A 140 -11.49 -9.00 3.44
N GLY A 141 -10.76 -7.96 3.86
CA GLY A 141 -9.37 -8.12 4.25
C GLY A 141 -8.58 -6.82 4.14
N ALA A 142 -7.30 -6.92 3.80
CA ALA A 142 -6.39 -5.78 3.80
C ALA A 142 -5.37 -5.80 2.64
N ALA A 143 -4.97 -4.62 2.21
CA ALA A 143 -3.92 -4.34 1.26
C ALA A 143 -2.81 -3.55 1.97
N PHE A 144 -1.67 -4.19 2.20
CA PHE A 144 -0.49 -3.57 2.79
C PHE A 144 0.29 -2.81 1.75
N ASP A 145 0.55 -1.53 2.02
CA ASP A 145 1.16 -0.62 1.07
C ASP A 145 2.34 0.10 1.72
N PHE A 146 3.38 -0.67 2.01
CA PHE A 146 4.59 -0.13 2.61
C PHE A 146 5.61 0.26 1.53
N GLU A 147 5.82 1.56 1.38
CA GLU A 147 6.56 2.13 0.25
C GLU A 147 7.87 2.84 0.62
N ASP A 148 8.32 2.78 1.87
CA ASP A 148 9.58 3.43 2.24
C ASP A 148 10.82 2.63 1.82
N PRO A 149 11.99 3.28 1.65
CA PRO A 149 13.25 2.59 1.43
C PRO A 149 13.58 1.61 2.57
N VAL A 150 13.97 0.40 2.20
CA VAL A 150 14.32 -0.69 3.13
C VAL A 150 15.64 -1.30 2.73
N GLY A 151 16.60 -1.31 3.65
CA GLY A 151 17.92 -1.89 3.42
C GLY A 151 17.87 -3.39 3.12
N TRP A 152 18.79 -3.86 2.26
CA TRP A 152 18.97 -5.27 1.95
C TRP A 152 19.14 -6.13 3.22
N GLN A 153 18.31 -7.16 3.38
CA GLN A 153 18.33 -8.07 4.55
C GLN A 153 18.23 -7.33 5.89
N SER A 154 17.56 -6.18 5.92
CA SER A 154 17.37 -5.42 7.15
C SER A 154 16.33 -6.06 8.08
N GLU A 155 16.42 -5.71 9.36
CA GLU A 155 15.40 -6.05 10.36
C GLU A 155 14.03 -5.48 9.99
N LEU A 156 13.99 -4.30 9.36
CA LEU A 156 12.75 -3.70 8.85
C LEU A 156 12.08 -4.58 7.79
N SER A 157 12.84 -5.14 6.85
CA SER A 157 12.34 -6.10 5.86
C SER A 157 11.76 -7.36 6.52
N THR A 158 12.49 -7.91 7.49
CA THR A 158 12.03 -9.08 8.28
C THR A 158 10.74 -8.78 9.05
N ASN A 159 10.67 -7.62 9.70
CA ASN A 159 9.51 -7.20 10.48
C ASN A 159 8.29 -6.96 9.60
N TYR A 160 8.48 -6.43 8.37
CA TYR A 160 7.37 -6.23 7.45
C TYR A 160 6.73 -7.57 7.05
N THR A 161 7.53 -8.55 6.63
CA THR A 161 7.04 -9.90 6.32
C THR A 161 6.32 -10.54 7.50
N GLU A 162 6.86 -10.39 8.72
CA GLU A 162 6.24 -10.92 9.93
C GLU A 162 4.89 -10.26 10.24
N ILE A 163 4.77 -8.94 10.10
CA ILE A 163 3.51 -8.21 10.30
C ILE A 163 2.44 -8.71 9.31
N VAL A 164 2.78 -8.83 8.03
CA VAL A 164 1.85 -9.34 7.00
C VAL A 164 1.44 -10.78 7.31
N ARG A 165 2.39 -11.64 7.72
CA ARG A 165 2.11 -13.03 8.09
C ARG A 165 1.14 -13.14 9.27
N LEU A 166 1.40 -12.40 10.34
CA LEU A 166 0.55 -12.39 11.54
C LEU A 166 -0.86 -11.88 11.23
N ALA A 167 -0.98 -10.82 10.45
CA ALA A 167 -2.28 -10.31 10.01
C ALA A 167 -3.03 -11.32 9.14
N SER A 168 -2.34 -11.97 8.20
CA SER A 168 -2.90 -13.00 7.32
C SER A 168 -3.42 -14.21 8.10
N GLU A 169 -2.62 -14.72 9.04
CA GLU A 169 -3.02 -15.84 9.90
C GLU A 169 -4.23 -15.49 10.78
N GLU A 170 -4.21 -14.32 11.41
CA GLU A 170 -5.30 -13.90 12.30
C GLU A 170 -6.60 -13.65 11.53
N MET A 171 -6.54 -12.99 10.36
CA MET A 171 -7.72 -12.82 9.50
C MET A 171 -8.28 -14.15 9.01
N LYS A 172 -7.42 -15.04 8.51
CA LYS A 172 -7.82 -16.37 7.99
C LYS A 172 -8.36 -17.29 9.08
N ARG A 173 -7.90 -17.13 10.33
CA ARG A 173 -8.45 -17.83 11.49
C ARG A 173 -9.90 -17.43 11.76
N ARG A 174 -10.28 -16.17 11.51
CA ARG A 174 -11.65 -15.68 11.68
C ARG A 174 -12.55 -16.02 10.50
N SER A 175 -12.04 -15.88 9.28
CA SER A 175 -12.73 -16.36 8.08
C SER A 175 -11.71 -16.77 7.00
N PRO A 176 -11.81 -17.99 6.43
CA PRO A 176 -10.89 -18.43 5.39
C PRO A 176 -11.04 -17.66 4.08
N ASN A 177 -12.11 -16.86 3.92
CA ASN A 177 -12.37 -16.06 2.73
C ASN A 177 -11.71 -14.67 2.78
N ARG A 178 -10.99 -14.34 3.87
CA ARG A 178 -10.28 -13.07 3.97
C ARG A 178 -9.14 -13.00 2.95
N GLN A 179 -9.02 -11.89 2.25
CA GLN A 179 -7.96 -11.64 1.26
C GLN A 179 -6.91 -10.68 1.82
N ILE A 180 -5.64 -11.10 1.78
CA ILE A 180 -4.49 -10.27 2.12
C ILE A 180 -3.70 -10.00 0.85
N SER A 181 -3.45 -8.73 0.56
CA SER A 181 -2.62 -8.31 -0.56
C SER A 181 -1.50 -7.39 -0.10
N VAL A 182 -0.41 -7.38 -0.87
CA VAL A 182 0.74 -6.51 -0.63
C VAL A 182 1.04 -5.75 -1.92
N ALA A 183 1.11 -4.43 -1.86
CA ALA A 183 1.64 -3.63 -2.95
C ALA A 183 3.15 -3.90 -3.07
N ALA A 184 3.58 -4.21 -4.28
CA ALA A 184 4.97 -4.50 -4.60
C ALA A 184 5.44 -3.49 -5.65
N ALA A 185 6.70 -3.06 -5.54
CA ALA A 185 7.30 -2.27 -6.59
C ALA A 185 7.26 -3.05 -7.93
N TRP A 186 7.40 -2.33 -9.06
CA TRP A 186 7.33 -2.95 -10.39
C TRP A 186 8.34 -4.09 -10.63
N SER A 187 9.37 -4.21 -9.79
CA SER A 187 10.41 -5.23 -9.84
C SER A 187 10.96 -5.54 -8.44
N PRO A 188 11.42 -6.78 -8.18
CA PRO A 188 12.02 -7.14 -6.89
C PRO A 188 13.46 -6.65 -6.70
N HIS A 189 14.03 -5.96 -7.68
CA HIS A 189 15.46 -5.57 -7.70
C HIS A 189 15.75 -4.24 -6.98
N GLY A 190 15.14 -4.00 -5.82
CA GLY A 190 15.46 -2.84 -4.97
C GLY A 190 15.03 -1.49 -5.53
N ILE A 191 13.90 -1.45 -6.25
CA ILE A 191 13.34 -0.21 -6.82
C ILE A 191 13.13 0.83 -5.72
N ASP A 192 13.65 2.04 -5.94
CA ASP A 192 13.63 3.14 -4.95
C ASP A 192 14.20 2.77 -3.57
N GLY A 193 15.17 1.86 -3.56
CA GLY A 193 15.76 1.38 -2.31
C GLY A 193 14.86 0.43 -1.53
N ARG A 194 13.80 -0.12 -2.13
CA ARG A 194 12.87 -1.08 -1.52
C ARG A 194 13.37 -2.51 -1.68
N TYR A 195 14.29 -2.94 -0.82
CA TYR A 195 14.81 -4.31 -0.80
C TYR A 195 14.00 -5.23 0.13
N PHE A 196 12.73 -5.42 -0.19
CA PHE A 196 11.82 -6.28 0.55
C PHE A 196 12.08 -7.77 0.30
N ASP A 197 11.73 -8.61 1.27
CA ASP A 197 11.61 -10.06 1.08
C ASP A 197 10.31 -10.40 0.31
N TYR A 198 10.33 -10.16 -1.00
CA TYR A 198 9.16 -10.38 -1.84
C TYR A 198 8.70 -11.84 -1.91
N LEU A 199 9.60 -12.81 -1.71
CA LEU A 199 9.22 -14.21 -1.65
C LEU A 199 8.45 -14.49 -0.34
N GLY A 200 8.99 -14.07 0.81
CA GLY A 200 8.30 -14.19 2.09
C GLY A 200 6.98 -13.42 2.13
N LEU A 201 6.92 -12.22 1.54
CA LEU A 201 5.67 -11.46 1.41
C LEU A 201 4.66 -12.17 0.51
N ALA A 202 5.10 -12.77 -0.59
CA ALA A 202 4.24 -13.60 -1.42
C ALA A 202 3.74 -14.83 -0.66
N GLU A 203 4.55 -15.48 0.17
CA GLU A 203 4.13 -16.62 1.00
C GLU A 203 3.10 -16.20 2.07
N ALA A 204 3.29 -15.03 2.69
CA ALA A 204 2.43 -14.49 3.74
C ALA A 204 1.09 -13.94 3.22
N SER A 205 0.99 -13.56 1.94
CA SER A 205 -0.19 -12.94 1.34
C SER A 205 -0.87 -13.84 0.29
N ASP A 206 -2.10 -13.47 -0.10
CA ASP A 206 -2.81 -14.11 -1.20
C ASP A 206 -2.33 -13.55 -2.54
N LEU A 207 -2.04 -12.25 -2.61
CA LEU A 207 -1.66 -11.53 -3.82
C LEU A 207 -0.53 -10.52 -3.58
N LEU A 208 0.39 -10.44 -4.53
CA LEU A 208 1.24 -9.27 -4.73
C LEU A 208 0.63 -8.41 -5.84
N TYR A 209 0.24 -7.19 -5.48
CA TYR A 209 -0.18 -6.17 -6.44
C TYR A 209 1.06 -5.45 -6.96
N VAL A 210 1.54 -5.84 -8.14
CA VAL A 210 2.76 -5.30 -8.75
C VAL A 210 2.46 -3.96 -9.38
N MET A 211 2.97 -2.89 -8.78
CA MET A 211 2.82 -1.51 -9.23
C MET A 211 3.68 -1.24 -10.46
N ALA A 212 3.33 -1.83 -11.60
CA ALA A 212 4.05 -1.70 -12.87
C ALA A 212 3.79 -0.34 -13.55
N TYR A 213 3.86 0.72 -12.77
CA TYR A 213 3.73 2.12 -13.12
C TYR A 213 4.72 2.91 -12.27
N ASP A 214 4.85 4.20 -12.58
CA ASP A 214 5.85 5.10 -12.03
C ASP A 214 7.27 4.51 -12.17
N ILE A 215 7.47 3.69 -13.22
CA ILE A 215 8.71 2.96 -13.49
C ILE A 215 9.86 3.96 -13.69
N GLN A 216 9.56 5.09 -14.32
CA GLN A 216 10.45 6.25 -14.41
C GLN A 216 10.43 7.06 -13.11
N SER A 217 10.88 6.43 -12.02
CA SER A 217 10.97 7.06 -10.71
C SER A 217 11.91 8.26 -10.72
N GLN A 218 11.46 9.35 -10.10
CA GLN A 218 12.21 10.59 -9.92
C GLN A 218 12.88 10.69 -8.54
N VAL A 219 12.72 9.67 -7.68
CA VAL A 219 13.19 9.69 -6.29
C VAL A 219 14.72 9.71 -6.23
N PHE A 220 15.37 8.82 -6.98
CA PHE A 220 16.84 8.75 -7.09
C PHE A 220 17.34 8.84 -8.53
N GLY A 221 16.42 8.91 -9.49
CA GLY A 221 16.69 8.89 -10.93
C GLY A 221 17.05 10.24 -11.51
N ARG A 222 17.37 10.25 -12.82
CA ARG A 222 17.51 11.50 -13.58
C ARG A 222 16.15 12.11 -13.82
N CYS A 223 16.05 13.43 -13.62
CA CYS A 223 14.85 14.21 -13.95
C CYS A 223 14.60 14.30 -15.45
N ILE A 224 14.06 13.22 -16.04
CA ILE A 224 13.79 13.07 -17.47
C ILE A 224 12.42 12.41 -17.63
N GLY A 225 11.61 12.97 -18.53
CA GLY A 225 10.34 12.39 -18.90
C GLY A 225 10.49 11.10 -19.70
N ASP A 226 9.74 10.07 -19.30
CA ASP A 226 9.63 8.79 -20.00
C ASP A 226 8.20 8.25 -19.84
N ALA A 227 7.92 7.10 -20.45
CA ALA A 227 6.66 6.39 -20.28
C ALA A 227 6.44 6.02 -18.80
N ASN A 228 5.19 6.16 -18.33
CA ASN A 228 4.80 5.79 -16.97
C ASN A 228 4.90 4.26 -16.74
N SER A 229 4.40 3.48 -17.70
CA SER A 229 4.37 2.02 -17.67
C SER A 229 4.87 1.43 -18.99
N PRO A 230 6.19 1.50 -19.27
CA PRO A 230 6.77 0.90 -20.46
C PRO A 230 6.66 -0.63 -20.42
N ILE A 231 5.98 -1.22 -21.41
CA ILE A 231 5.63 -2.66 -21.46
C ILE A 231 6.84 -3.60 -21.27
N ALA A 232 8.01 -3.23 -21.80
CA ALA A 232 9.22 -4.05 -21.69
C ALA A 232 9.71 -4.16 -20.23
N PHE A 233 9.59 -3.09 -19.45
CA PHE A 233 9.97 -3.10 -18.03
C PHE A 233 8.91 -3.78 -17.17
N ALA A 234 7.62 -3.59 -17.47
CA ALA A 234 6.55 -4.32 -16.81
C ALA A 234 6.71 -5.84 -17.00
N GLU A 235 7.00 -6.29 -18.24
CA GLU A 235 7.26 -7.71 -18.52
C GLU A 235 8.51 -8.23 -17.79
N TRP A 236 9.61 -7.46 -17.81
CA TRP A 236 10.83 -7.84 -17.11
C TRP A 236 10.65 -7.90 -15.59
N GLY A 237 9.90 -6.98 -15.01
CA GLY A 237 9.56 -6.94 -13.60
C GLY A 237 8.78 -8.19 -13.17
N LEU A 238 7.70 -8.53 -13.89
CA LEU A 238 6.94 -9.76 -13.65
C LEU A 238 7.82 -11.01 -13.77
N ARG A 239 8.63 -11.12 -14.83
CA ARG A 239 9.58 -12.24 -14.99
C ARG A 239 10.59 -12.32 -13.85
N SER A 240 10.98 -11.19 -13.28
CA SER A 240 11.89 -11.13 -12.15
C SER A 240 11.25 -11.69 -10.87
N PHE A 241 9.99 -11.36 -10.58
CA PHE A 241 9.25 -11.99 -9.47
C PHE A 241 9.14 -13.51 -9.65
N LEU A 242 8.82 -13.98 -10.86
CA LEU A 242 8.80 -15.42 -11.15
C LEU A 242 10.17 -16.07 -10.94
N SER A 243 11.26 -15.38 -11.29
CA SER A 243 12.62 -15.91 -11.16
C SER A 243 13.10 -16.11 -9.72
N ILE A 244 12.54 -15.36 -8.77
CA ILE A 244 12.82 -15.53 -7.33
C ILE A 244 11.85 -16.52 -6.66
N GLY A 245 10.93 -17.13 -7.42
CA GLY A 245 10.05 -18.20 -6.94
C GLY A 245 8.62 -17.78 -6.60
N VAL A 246 8.23 -16.53 -6.85
CA VAL A 246 6.82 -16.11 -6.65
C VAL A 246 5.93 -16.82 -7.68
N GLU A 247 4.85 -17.44 -7.21
CA GLU A 247 3.88 -18.10 -8.09
C GLU A 247 3.14 -17.09 -8.96
N ALA A 248 2.98 -17.41 -10.25
CA ALA A 248 2.26 -16.55 -11.19
C ALA A 248 0.79 -16.28 -10.77
N SER A 249 0.17 -17.21 -10.05
CA SER A 249 -1.18 -17.09 -9.48
C SER A 249 -1.31 -16.00 -8.42
N LYS A 250 -0.20 -15.59 -7.78
CA LYS A 250 -0.19 -14.53 -6.77
C LYS A 250 0.08 -13.15 -7.35
N LEU A 251 0.51 -13.04 -8.61
CA LEU A 251 0.88 -11.77 -9.21
C LEU A 251 -0.35 -11.09 -9.86
N VAL A 252 -0.66 -9.89 -9.41
CA VAL A 252 -1.60 -8.98 -10.08
C VAL A 252 -0.81 -7.84 -10.72
N LEU A 253 -0.97 -7.65 -12.03
CA LEU A 253 -0.32 -6.56 -12.75
C LEU A 253 -1.12 -5.27 -12.58
N GLY A 254 -0.57 -4.31 -11.83
CA GLY A 254 -1.08 -2.94 -11.77
C GLY A 254 -0.87 -2.20 -13.08
N VAL A 255 -1.91 -1.52 -13.57
CA VAL A 255 -1.88 -0.72 -14.80
C VAL A 255 -2.38 0.69 -14.46
N PRO A 256 -1.60 1.74 -14.76
CA PRO A 256 -1.98 3.08 -14.35
C PRO A 256 -3.09 3.61 -15.27
N TRP A 257 -4.13 4.18 -14.66
CA TRP A 257 -5.17 4.94 -15.37
C TRP A 257 -4.85 6.45 -15.40
N TYR A 258 -3.56 6.76 -15.26
CA TYR A 258 -2.99 8.10 -15.25
C TYR A 258 -1.62 8.08 -15.95
N GLY A 259 -1.08 9.27 -16.21
CA GLY A 259 0.26 9.44 -16.72
C GLY A 259 0.76 10.87 -16.50
N TYR A 260 2.06 11.06 -16.69
CA TYR A 260 2.72 12.35 -16.49
C TYR A 260 2.87 13.12 -17.79
N ILE A 261 2.75 14.45 -17.70
CA ILE A 261 3.08 15.38 -18.77
C ILE A 261 4.32 16.14 -18.34
N TYR A 262 5.43 15.90 -19.04
CA TYR A 262 6.70 16.56 -18.77
C TYR A 262 6.86 17.81 -19.63
N GLY A 263 7.29 18.92 -19.01
CA GLY A 263 7.72 20.11 -19.74
C GLY A 263 9.11 19.91 -20.34
N CYS A 264 9.30 20.32 -21.60
CA CYS A 264 10.64 20.37 -22.18
C CYS A 264 11.40 21.57 -21.61
N THR A 265 12.63 21.35 -21.14
CA THR A 265 13.57 22.44 -20.85
C THR A 265 14.18 22.93 -22.16
N GLU A 266 14.42 24.24 -22.28
CA GLU A 266 15.22 24.75 -23.39
C GLU A 266 16.60 24.11 -23.34
N ALA A 267 17.11 23.64 -24.48
CA ALA A 267 18.42 23.01 -24.56
C ALA A 267 19.48 24.00 -24.06
N SER A 268 20.02 23.77 -22.85
CA SER A 268 21.23 24.45 -22.44
C SER A 268 22.35 24.05 -23.42
N ALA A 269 23.05 25.07 -23.93
CA ALA A 269 24.13 24.93 -24.90
C ALA A 269 25.07 23.76 -24.51
N PRO A 270 25.66 23.05 -25.50
CA PRO A 270 26.47 21.87 -25.23
C PRO A 270 27.50 22.17 -24.15
N VAL A 271 27.46 21.40 -23.07
CA VAL A 271 28.55 21.38 -22.08
C VAL A 271 29.78 20.93 -22.85
N SER A 272 30.64 21.88 -23.22
CA SER A 272 31.98 21.58 -23.67
C SER A 272 32.63 20.76 -22.58
N LEU A 273 33.03 19.53 -22.90
CA LEU A 273 33.94 18.73 -22.08
C LEU A 273 35.24 19.54 -21.96
N GLY A 274 35.27 20.42 -20.96
CA GLY A 274 36.43 21.20 -20.60
C GLY A 274 37.50 20.24 -20.14
N GLN A 275 38.66 20.35 -20.79
CA GLN A 275 39.88 19.63 -20.49
C GLN A 275 40.11 19.52 -18.98
N GLU A 276 40.50 18.33 -18.53
CA GLU A 276 41.06 18.11 -17.20
C GLU A 276 42.16 19.14 -16.93
N LYS A 277 41.90 20.01 -15.96
CA LYS A 277 42.95 20.68 -15.19
C LYS A 277 42.74 20.26 -13.74
N GLY A 278 43.59 19.36 -13.28
CA GLY A 278 43.66 19.02 -11.86
C GLY A 278 44.01 20.25 -11.03
N GLU A 279 43.39 20.38 -9.87
CA GLU A 279 43.98 20.92 -8.64
C GLU A 279 42.99 20.70 -7.46
N GLY A 280 43.48 20.03 -6.40
CA GLY A 280 43.16 20.16 -4.96
C GLY A 280 41.75 20.47 -4.42
N ASP A 281 41.16 19.46 -3.76
CA ASP A 281 40.63 19.45 -2.38
C ASP A 281 39.97 20.72 -1.77
N SER A 282 38.67 20.63 -1.44
CA SER A 282 38.20 20.59 -0.03
C SER A 282 36.68 20.86 0.11
N GLY A 283 36.08 20.04 0.99
CA GLY A 283 34.68 19.91 1.38
C GLY A 283 33.67 21.05 1.14
N ARG A 284 32.47 20.65 0.70
CA ARG A 284 31.19 21.20 1.16
C ARG A 284 30.06 20.20 0.90
N GLY A 285 29.32 19.88 1.97
CA GLY A 285 28.31 18.84 2.01
C GLY A 285 27.12 19.11 1.09
N LEU A 286 26.58 18.04 0.52
CA LEU A 286 25.25 18.04 -0.10
C LEU A 286 24.21 18.06 1.02
N GLN A 287 23.45 19.16 1.11
CA GLN A 287 22.13 19.15 1.73
C GLN A 287 21.14 18.66 0.66
N SER A 288 20.56 17.49 0.89
CA SER A 288 19.43 16.95 0.15
C SER A 288 18.15 17.68 0.58
N GLY A 289 17.60 18.52 -0.29
CA GLY A 289 16.24 19.02 -0.15
C GLY A 289 15.27 17.94 -0.60
N HIS A 290 14.60 17.29 0.36
CA HIS A 290 13.42 16.47 0.14
C HIS A 290 12.26 17.40 -0.24
N GLN A 291 11.59 17.12 -1.36
CA GLN A 291 10.23 17.60 -1.61
C GLN A 291 9.42 16.39 -2.07
N ASP A 292 8.57 15.93 -1.16
CA ASP A 292 7.59 14.88 -1.39
C ASP A 292 6.59 15.38 -2.43
N MET A 293 6.42 14.65 -3.54
CA MET A 293 5.29 14.83 -4.46
C MET A 293 4.23 13.82 -4.07
N GLU A 294 3.37 14.19 -3.12
CA GLU A 294 2.09 13.49 -2.93
C GLU A 294 1.14 13.88 -4.07
N ALA A 295 0.49 12.88 -4.68
CA ALA A 295 -0.62 13.11 -5.59
C ALA A 295 -1.87 13.41 -4.75
N GLU A 296 -2.31 14.67 -4.71
CA GLU A 296 -3.56 15.03 -4.05
C GLU A 296 -4.80 14.52 -4.81
N GLU A 297 -5.57 13.64 -4.19
CA GLU A 297 -6.97 13.40 -4.53
C GLU A 297 -7.87 14.46 -3.88
N GLY A 298 -8.64 15.18 -4.71
CA GLY A 298 -9.46 16.31 -4.26
C GLY A 298 -10.65 15.89 -3.40
N LYS A 299 -10.69 16.36 -2.14
CA LYS A 299 -11.89 16.39 -1.30
C LYS A 299 -12.70 17.67 -1.56
N GLY A 300 -13.96 17.51 -1.95
CA GLY A 300 -14.93 18.60 -2.03
C GLY A 300 -15.79 18.69 -0.77
N GLY A 301 -15.96 19.90 -0.23
CA GLY A 301 -16.93 20.21 0.83
C GLY A 301 -17.00 21.73 1.08
N GLY A 302 -18.18 22.33 0.85
CA GLY A 302 -18.39 23.79 0.88
C GLY A 302 -18.78 24.38 2.23
N GLY A 303 -18.79 25.72 2.31
CA GLY A 303 -19.45 26.48 3.38
C GLY A 303 -18.87 27.88 3.68
N ASP A 304 -19.42 28.90 3.01
CA ASP A 304 -19.71 30.29 3.43
C ASP A 304 -18.68 31.22 4.14
N SER A 305 -18.24 32.21 3.34
CA SER A 305 -18.49 33.66 3.51
C SER A 305 -17.55 34.58 4.35
N GLN A 306 -17.20 35.69 3.66
CA GLN A 306 -16.89 37.07 4.10
C GLN A 306 -15.43 37.57 4.28
N LEU A 307 -15.05 38.43 3.31
CA LEU A 307 -14.47 39.79 3.40
C LEU A 307 -13.00 39.98 3.85
N GLY A 308 -12.19 40.62 2.98
CA GLY A 308 -11.06 41.49 3.39
C GLY A 308 -9.84 41.56 2.46
N SER A 309 -9.90 42.46 1.48
CA SER A 309 -8.83 43.31 0.88
C SER A 309 -7.32 42.97 0.95
N ASP A 310 -6.70 43.11 -0.23
CA ASP A 310 -5.38 43.68 -0.56
C ASP A 310 -4.19 42.76 -0.93
N ALA A 311 -3.45 43.27 -1.93
CA ALA A 311 -2.46 42.69 -2.82
C ALA A 311 -1.16 42.18 -2.16
N ASP A 312 -0.51 41.15 -2.73
CA ASP A 312 0.59 41.35 -3.71
C ASP A 312 1.17 40.02 -4.25
N SER A 313 1.69 40.11 -5.48
CA SER A 313 2.55 39.21 -6.26
C SER A 313 2.85 37.77 -5.80
N GLN A 314 2.61 36.78 -6.67
CA GLN A 314 3.64 35.82 -7.13
C GLN A 314 3.10 34.92 -8.27
N THR A 315 3.83 34.90 -9.37
CA THR A 315 3.63 34.03 -10.53
C THR A 315 4.11 32.61 -10.23
N ALA A 316 3.19 31.64 -10.21
CA ALA A 316 3.48 30.22 -10.27
C ALA A 316 2.65 29.59 -11.39
N SER A 317 3.31 29.01 -12.39
CA SER A 317 2.66 28.30 -13.48
C SER A 317 2.31 26.87 -13.04
N ALA A 318 1.05 26.65 -12.68
CA ALA A 318 0.49 25.33 -12.40
C ALA A 318 0.24 24.57 -13.71
N GLY A 319 0.66 23.30 -13.77
CA GLY A 319 0.30 22.37 -14.85
C GLY A 319 -1.19 22.00 -14.77
N VAL A 320 -1.87 22.01 -15.91
CA VAL A 320 -3.31 21.76 -16.01
C VAL A 320 -3.55 20.28 -16.35
N ALA A 321 -4.28 19.58 -15.49
CA ALA A 321 -4.89 18.29 -15.82
C ALA A 321 -6.05 18.51 -16.81
N VAL A 322 -6.06 17.78 -17.93
CA VAL A 322 -7.12 17.88 -18.95
C VAL A 322 -7.98 16.63 -18.90
N SER A 323 -9.27 16.77 -18.56
CA SER A 323 -10.29 15.74 -18.78
C SER A 323 -10.98 15.95 -20.14
N GLY A 324 -11.23 14.85 -20.85
CA GLY A 324 -11.57 14.85 -22.27
C GLY A 324 -12.97 15.37 -22.62
N GLN A 325 -13.05 16.20 -23.66
CA GLN A 325 -14.29 16.47 -24.40
C GLN A 325 -14.29 15.75 -25.76
N THR A 326 -15.48 15.28 -26.12
CA THR A 326 -15.82 14.43 -27.27
C THR A 326 -15.78 15.20 -28.59
N VAL A 327 -15.18 14.62 -29.65
CA VAL A 327 -15.27 15.13 -31.03
C VAL A 327 -15.81 14.03 -31.95
N ARG A 328 -16.78 14.41 -32.79
CA ARG A 328 -17.58 13.55 -33.69
C ARG A 328 -16.76 12.98 -34.86
N THR A 329 -17.12 11.76 -35.24
CA THR A 329 -16.54 10.89 -36.26
C THR A 329 -16.97 11.23 -37.69
N ALA A 330 -16.07 11.00 -38.64
CA ALA A 330 -16.39 10.76 -40.05
C ALA A 330 -15.72 9.43 -40.47
N GLY A 331 -16.52 8.50 -40.96
CA GLY A 331 -16.20 7.07 -41.00
C GLY A 331 -15.50 6.55 -42.25
N LEU A 332 -15.09 5.28 -42.14
CA LEU A 332 -14.83 4.34 -43.24
C LEU A 332 -15.22 2.93 -42.77
N THR A 333 -15.80 2.16 -43.70
CA THR A 333 -16.61 0.95 -43.50
C THR A 333 -15.81 -0.36 -43.39
N GLU A 334 -16.45 -1.31 -42.70
CA GLU A 334 -16.03 -2.66 -42.29
C GLU A 334 -15.79 -3.67 -43.43
N SER A 335 -14.87 -4.62 -43.20
CA SER A 335 -15.12 -6.03 -43.53
C SER A 335 -14.44 -6.97 -42.52
N ALA A 336 -15.15 -7.18 -41.41
CA ALA A 336 -15.30 -8.41 -40.63
C ALA A 336 -14.12 -9.39 -40.50
N LEU A 337 -13.42 -9.33 -39.35
CA LEU A 337 -12.95 -10.51 -38.60
C LEU A 337 -12.83 -10.13 -37.09
N ASP A 338 -13.72 -10.73 -36.28
CA ASP A 338 -13.65 -11.01 -34.84
C ASP A 338 -13.30 -9.86 -33.85
N SER A 339 -14.32 -9.27 -33.21
CA SER A 339 -14.14 -8.11 -32.31
C SER A 339 -15.07 -8.12 -31.08
N ASP A 340 -14.86 -9.07 -30.16
CA ASP A 340 -15.27 -8.94 -28.74
C ASP A 340 -14.04 -8.72 -27.83
N ILE A 341 -13.08 -7.94 -28.33
CA ILE A 341 -12.05 -7.31 -27.51
C ILE A 341 -12.42 -5.84 -27.47
N CYS A 342 -12.72 -5.31 -26.29
CA CYS A 342 -12.73 -3.87 -26.06
C CYS A 342 -11.33 -3.35 -26.36
N TRP A 343 -11.12 -2.91 -27.59
CA TRP A 343 -9.98 -2.09 -27.93
C TRP A 343 -10.17 -0.80 -27.17
N MET A 344 -9.38 -0.58 -26.11
CA MET A 344 -9.05 0.79 -25.75
C MET A 344 -8.49 1.40 -27.03
N GLY A 345 -9.24 2.33 -27.62
CA GLY A 345 -8.75 3.08 -28.76
C GLY A 345 -7.38 3.59 -28.35
N PHE A 346 -6.34 3.23 -29.10
CA PHE A 346 -5.07 3.90 -28.99
C PHE A 346 -5.41 5.38 -29.11
N ALA A 347 -5.38 6.11 -27.98
CA ALA A 347 -5.20 7.54 -28.05
C ALA A 347 -3.86 7.64 -28.77
N PRO A 348 -3.81 8.13 -30.03
CA PRO A 348 -2.55 8.27 -30.70
C PRO A 348 -1.73 9.13 -29.77
N PHE A 349 -0.66 8.55 -29.24
CA PHE A 349 0.36 9.26 -28.51
C PHE A 349 0.74 10.40 -29.45
N ARG A 350 0.28 11.63 -29.19
CA ARG A 350 0.90 12.82 -29.77
C ARG A 350 2.18 13.02 -28.98
N GLY A 351 3.09 12.06 -29.16
CA GLY A 351 4.44 12.14 -28.64
C GLY A 351 5.07 13.38 -29.24
N VAL A 352 5.39 14.33 -28.38
CA VAL A 352 6.35 15.37 -28.71
C VAL A 352 7.71 14.70 -28.75
N ARG A 353 8.49 14.97 -29.81
CA ARG A 353 9.78 14.32 -30.09
C ARG A 353 10.75 14.53 -28.92
N CYS A 354 10.96 13.49 -28.10
CA CYS A 354 12.12 13.43 -27.21
C CYS A 354 13.33 12.97 -28.04
N SER A 355 14.40 13.78 -28.01
CA SER A 355 15.70 13.43 -28.60
C SER A 355 16.29 12.20 -27.90
N ASP A 356 16.98 11.34 -28.64
CA ASP A 356 17.76 10.27 -28.06
C ASP A 356 18.95 10.81 -27.23
N LEU A 357 19.65 9.90 -26.54
CA LEU A 357 20.79 10.16 -25.63
C LEU A 357 21.96 10.94 -26.27
N TRP A 358 21.90 11.30 -27.55
CA TRP A 358 22.90 12.05 -28.28
C TRP A 358 22.38 13.33 -28.96
N GLY A 359 21.13 13.72 -28.68
CA GLY A 359 20.64 15.05 -29.06
C GLY A 359 20.60 15.31 -30.57
N ARG A 360 20.50 14.28 -31.42
CA ARG A 360 20.31 14.50 -32.86
C ARG A 360 18.84 14.40 -33.25
N GLN A 361 18.38 15.44 -33.93
CA GLN A 361 17.09 15.47 -34.60
C GLN A 361 17.09 14.40 -35.70
N VAL A 362 16.31 13.33 -35.52
CA VAL A 362 15.99 12.42 -36.61
C VAL A 362 14.90 13.11 -37.44
N SER A 363 15.26 13.47 -38.67
CA SER A 363 14.37 14.05 -39.69
C SER A 363 13.44 13.01 -40.29
#